data_AF-A0A1Y4WQP6-F1
#
_entry.id   AF-A0A1Y4WQP6-F1
#
_cell.length_a   1.000
_cell.length_b   1.000
_cell.length_c   1.000
_cell.angle_alpha   90.00
_cell.angle_beta   90.00
_cell.angle_gamma   90.00
#
_symmetry.space_group_name_H-M   'P 1'
#
loop_
_entity.id
_entity.type
_entity.pdbx_description
1 polymer ?
#
loop_
_entity_poly.entity_id
_entity_poly.type
_entity_poly.pdbx_seq_one_letter_code
_entity_poly.pdbx_strand_id
1 'polypeptide(L)'
;MNVVSFNLIKKYTHVYKNNPIKLVPGDIYQSGSQPNAGRDQISKLMGVSNSSGMRTKNIKGTYKKAYLVLIMKANHNNWNDKIIFNENRVIYYGDNYKSKNIYDTKHNGNKNLKFLFGNADNPYKQYPIFLFYHDSDCEKSSDLKYAGLCIPNYKELGLEFVESNGVRNYKANFTLIQEIIDLGWLEDLQNGINPFDSDFCPLNWKNSIENNTISDMTIKTLVNEEINISQNFDSSNPESVEKYIQTTLKARKGQGAFRKKLLKHKRCQCELCQVNIPDLLLASHIKPFSKCTAQEAYDLNNGLVLCATHDALFDKGYISFNTDGKILISNLINTDLYDNFNIDNTLRININPKEKKYMKYHNKHVFIKT
;
A
#
# COMPACT_ATOMS: atom_id res chain seq x y z
N MET A 1 21.82 10.47 -8.28
CA MET A 1 22.01 9.12 -8.86
C MET A 1 23.30 8.56 -8.27
N ASN A 2 23.19 7.60 -7.37
CA ASN A 2 24.33 6.94 -6.76
C ASN A 2 24.49 5.52 -7.29
N VAL A 3 25.70 4.99 -7.20
CA VAL A 3 26.01 3.61 -7.55
C VAL A 3 26.25 2.80 -6.27
N VAL A 4 25.38 1.82 -6.02
CA VAL A 4 25.52 0.86 -4.93
C VAL A 4 26.37 -0.31 -5.45
N SER A 5 27.63 -0.36 -5.00
CA SER A 5 28.61 -1.29 -5.55
C SER A 5 28.28 -2.75 -5.25
N PHE A 6 28.72 -3.64 -6.15
CA PHE A 6 28.59 -5.10 -5.98
C PHE A 6 29.13 -5.59 -4.63
N ASN A 7 30.29 -5.08 -4.20
CA ASN A 7 30.94 -5.49 -2.96
C ASN A 7 30.14 -5.06 -1.73
N LEU A 8 29.55 -3.86 -1.77
CA LEU A 8 28.67 -3.38 -0.72
C LEU A 8 27.42 -4.25 -0.62
N ILE A 9 26.75 -4.54 -1.74
CA ILE A 9 25.58 -5.40 -1.77
C ILE A 9 25.93 -6.78 -1.20
N LYS A 10 26.98 -7.42 -1.73
CA LYS A 10 27.45 -8.75 -1.30
C LYS A 10 27.73 -8.82 0.20
N LYS A 11 28.26 -7.75 0.81
CA LYS A 11 28.54 -7.68 2.25
C LYS A 11 27.27 -7.72 3.10
N TYR A 12 26.16 -7.17 2.61
CA TYR A 12 24.93 -6.98 3.38
C TYR A 12 23.72 -7.76 2.85
N THR A 13 23.88 -8.75 1.96
CA THR A 13 22.75 -9.54 1.43
C THR A 13 21.99 -10.37 2.46
N HIS A 14 22.58 -10.57 3.66
CA HIS A 14 22.01 -11.42 4.71
C HIS A 14 21.52 -10.63 5.93
N VAL A 15 21.62 -9.30 5.89
CA VAL A 15 21.23 -8.41 6.99
C VAL A 15 20.19 -7.46 6.44
N TYR A 16 18.98 -7.44 7.00
CA TYR A 16 17.90 -6.57 6.53
C TYR A 16 17.73 -5.37 7.44
N LYS A 17 17.49 -5.59 8.73
CA LYS A 17 17.44 -4.52 9.73
C LYS A 17 18.82 -3.91 9.95
N ASN A 18 18.85 -2.57 10.07
CA ASN A 18 20.07 -1.77 10.18
C ASN A 18 21.04 -1.95 8.98
N ASN A 19 20.53 -2.40 7.83
CA ASN A 19 21.34 -2.47 6.61
C ASN A 19 21.66 -1.04 6.15
N PRO A 20 22.94 -0.71 5.86
CA PRO A 20 23.30 0.61 5.34
C PRO A 20 22.77 0.86 3.93
N ILE A 21 22.37 -0.19 3.21
CA ILE A 21 21.77 -0.10 1.88
C ILE A 21 20.27 0.17 2.02
N LYS A 22 19.81 1.18 1.28
CA LYS A 22 18.38 1.44 1.05
C LYS A 22 18.08 1.27 -0.43
N LEU A 23 16.84 0.98 -0.79
CA LEU A 23 16.40 1.11 -2.18
C LEU A 23 16.02 2.56 -2.45
N VAL A 24 16.80 3.27 -3.27
CA VAL A 24 16.59 4.68 -3.56
C VAL A 24 16.24 4.83 -5.04
N PRO A 25 15.11 5.49 -5.39
CA PRO A 25 14.75 5.70 -6.79
C PRO A 25 15.87 6.36 -7.59
N GLY A 26 16.20 5.78 -8.74
CA GLY A 26 17.28 6.22 -9.62
C GLY A 26 18.67 5.67 -9.28
N ASP A 27 18.90 5.08 -8.11
CA ASP A 27 20.20 4.48 -7.78
C ASP A 27 20.43 3.18 -8.57
N ILE A 28 21.68 2.98 -8.99
CA ILE A 28 22.13 1.81 -9.75
C ILE A 28 22.72 0.77 -8.78
N TYR A 29 22.24 -0.46 -8.88
CA TYR A 29 22.71 -1.60 -8.08
C TYR A 29 23.54 -2.52 -8.95
N GLN A 30 24.84 -2.54 -8.69
CA GLN A 30 25.79 -3.23 -9.54
C GLN A 30 25.75 -4.75 -9.39
N SER A 31 25.91 -5.40 -10.53
CA SER A 31 26.02 -6.84 -10.70
C SER A 31 27.49 -7.32 -10.70
N GLY A 32 27.66 -8.61 -10.39
CA GLY A 32 28.98 -9.24 -10.38
C GLY A 32 29.52 -9.41 -11.79
N SER A 33 30.85 -9.32 -11.94
CA SER A 33 31.52 -9.43 -13.25
C SER A 33 31.63 -10.86 -13.78
N GLN A 34 31.43 -11.88 -12.95
CA GLN A 34 31.53 -13.28 -13.39
C GLN A 34 30.20 -13.80 -13.97
N PRO A 35 30.23 -14.60 -15.05
CA PRO A 35 29.04 -15.05 -15.77
C PRO A 35 28.35 -16.23 -15.08
N ASN A 36 28.16 -16.18 -13.76
CA ASN A 36 27.50 -17.23 -12.98
C ASN A 36 26.22 -16.71 -12.30
N ALA A 37 25.44 -17.63 -11.74
CA ALA A 37 24.19 -17.32 -11.01
C ALA A 37 24.39 -16.30 -9.87
N GLY A 38 25.63 -16.16 -9.38
CA GLY A 38 26.02 -15.20 -8.35
C GLY A 38 26.15 -13.75 -8.82
N ARG A 39 25.98 -13.46 -10.12
CA ARG A 39 26.05 -12.11 -10.71
C ARG A 39 24.86 -11.22 -10.34
N ASP A 40 23.68 -11.83 -10.19
CA ASP A 40 22.42 -11.12 -9.95
C ASP A 40 22.29 -10.77 -8.46
N GLN A 41 22.76 -9.58 -8.11
CA GLN A 41 22.77 -9.12 -6.73
C GLN A 41 21.41 -8.64 -6.25
N ILE A 42 20.54 -8.14 -7.14
CA ILE A 42 19.16 -7.81 -6.78
C ILE A 42 18.41 -9.05 -6.32
N SER A 43 18.61 -10.20 -6.96
CA SER A 43 18.03 -11.47 -6.47
C SER A 43 18.46 -11.82 -5.06
N LYS A 44 19.73 -11.60 -4.74
CA LYS A 44 20.28 -11.90 -3.41
C LYS A 44 19.81 -10.91 -2.37
N LEU A 45 19.89 -9.61 -2.67
CA LEU A 45 19.43 -8.53 -1.82
C LEU A 45 17.93 -8.69 -1.52
N MET A 46 17.12 -8.91 -2.55
CA MET A 46 15.67 -9.11 -2.42
C MET A 46 15.30 -10.54 -2.03
N GLY A 47 16.25 -11.47 -1.87
CA GLY A 47 15.99 -12.87 -1.52
C GLY A 47 15.05 -13.63 -2.48
N VAL A 48 14.98 -13.25 -3.76
CA VAL A 48 14.12 -13.85 -4.79
C VAL A 48 14.92 -14.71 -5.79
N SER A 49 14.23 -15.49 -6.62
CA SER A 49 14.85 -16.25 -7.71
C SER A 49 15.52 -15.32 -8.74
N ASN A 50 16.59 -15.79 -9.37
CA ASN A 50 17.33 -15.04 -10.39
C ASN A 50 16.85 -15.28 -11.84
N SER A 51 15.77 -16.04 -12.01
CA SER A 51 15.18 -16.39 -13.31
C SER A 51 13.77 -15.82 -13.41
N SER A 52 13.49 -15.03 -14.44
CA SER A 52 12.22 -14.32 -14.76
C SER A 52 12.30 -12.79 -14.59
N GLY A 53 11.56 -12.06 -15.42
CA GLY A 53 11.30 -10.63 -15.27
C GLY A 53 10.31 -10.31 -14.14
N MET A 54 9.51 -11.29 -13.71
CA MET A 54 8.68 -11.18 -12.51
C MET A 54 9.06 -12.25 -11.50
N ARG A 55 9.51 -11.82 -10.34
CA ARG A 55 10.11 -12.66 -9.31
C ARG A 55 9.33 -12.49 -8.02
N THR A 56 9.04 -13.58 -7.33
CA THR A 56 8.21 -13.54 -6.12
C THR A 56 8.95 -14.04 -4.90
N LYS A 57 8.64 -13.47 -3.75
CA LYS A 57 9.02 -14.00 -2.44
C LYS A 57 7.77 -14.47 -1.72
N ASN A 58 7.83 -15.65 -1.11
CA ASN A 58 6.78 -16.11 -0.22
C ASN A 58 7.14 -15.78 1.24
N ILE A 59 6.12 -15.62 2.08
CA ILE A 59 6.27 -15.62 3.53
C ILE A 59 6.89 -16.95 3.96
N LYS A 60 7.89 -16.91 4.84
CA LYS A 60 8.62 -18.09 5.32
C LYS A 60 7.65 -19.16 5.81
N GLY A 61 7.84 -20.39 5.34
CA GLY A 61 6.99 -21.53 5.71
C GLY A 61 5.60 -21.54 5.07
N THR A 62 5.30 -20.68 4.10
CA THR A 62 3.96 -20.62 3.48
C THR A 62 4.02 -20.48 1.95
N TYR A 63 2.86 -20.67 1.31
CA TYR A 63 2.65 -20.36 -0.12
C TYR A 63 2.17 -18.92 -0.38
N LYS A 64 1.90 -18.14 0.68
CA LYS A 64 1.45 -16.75 0.56
C LYS A 64 2.59 -15.85 0.13
N LYS A 65 2.31 -14.88 -0.73
CA LYS A 65 3.30 -13.91 -1.25
C LYS A 65 3.60 -12.86 -0.19
N ALA A 66 4.89 -12.61 0.05
CA ALA A 66 5.39 -11.54 0.90
C ALA A 66 5.57 -10.24 0.10
N TYR A 67 6.13 -10.36 -1.11
CA TYR A 67 6.29 -9.28 -2.07
C TYR A 67 6.66 -9.83 -3.46
N LEU A 68 6.68 -8.93 -4.43
CA LEU A 68 7.04 -9.19 -5.81
C LEU A 68 8.10 -8.20 -6.29
N VAL A 69 8.99 -8.65 -7.18
CA VAL A 69 10.00 -7.82 -7.84
C VAL A 69 9.78 -7.92 -9.35
N LEU A 70 9.45 -6.78 -9.96
CA LEU A 70 9.40 -6.60 -11.40
C LEU A 70 10.76 -6.12 -11.90
N ILE A 71 11.23 -6.71 -12.98
CA ILE A 71 12.47 -6.36 -13.66
C ILE A 71 12.14 -6.10 -15.12
N MET A 72 12.30 -4.85 -15.53
CA MET A 72 12.13 -4.40 -16.90
C MET A 72 13.51 -4.27 -17.56
N LYS A 73 13.72 -4.98 -18.66
CA LYS A 73 14.90 -4.83 -19.51
C LYS A 73 14.43 -4.62 -20.94
N ALA A 74 15.27 -3.98 -21.75
CA ALA A 74 15.02 -3.91 -23.18
C ALA A 74 14.82 -5.33 -23.73
N ASN A 75 13.62 -5.60 -24.23
CA ASN A 75 13.26 -6.87 -24.85
C ASN A 75 13.17 -6.66 -26.36
N HIS A 76 13.59 -7.65 -27.15
CA HIS A 76 13.49 -7.62 -28.61
C HIS A 76 12.14 -8.16 -29.13
N ASN A 77 11.09 -8.19 -28.29
CA ASN A 77 9.78 -8.66 -28.68
C ASN A 77 8.85 -7.48 -28.99
N ASN A 78 7.64 -7.78 -29.51
CA ASN A 78 6.64 -6.75 -29.81
C ASN A 78 6.02 -6.12 -28.55
N TRP A 79 6.39 -6.57 -27.36
CA TRP A 79 5.78 -6.21 -26.07
C TRP A 79 6.75 -5.35 -25.26
N ASN A 80 6.77 -4.05 -25.57
CA ASN A 80 7.72 -3.11 -24.99
C ASN A 80 7.21 -2.52 -23.68
N ASP A 81 7.72 -3.07 -22.58
CA ASP A 81 7.64 -2.53 -21.23
C ASP A 81 8.07 -1.04 -21.19
N LYS A 82 7.34 -0.18 -20.48
CA LYS A 82 7.63 1.27 -20.40
C LYS A 82 7.41 1.84 -19.01
N ILE A 83 8.32 2.71 -18.59
CA ILE A 83 8.16 3.58 -17.42
C ILE A 83 7.95 5.00 -17.92
N ILE A 84 6.87 5.64 -17.51
CA ILE A 84 6.48 7.00 -17.88
C ILE A 84 6.51 7.83 -16.59
N PHE A 85 7.71 8.32 -16.24
CA PHE A 85 7.97 8.94 -14.94
C PHE A 85 7.14 10.20 -14.68
N ASN A 86 6.92 11.03 -15.69
CA ASN A 86 6.10 12.24 -15.59
C ASN A 86 4.61 11.95 -15.32
N GLU A 87 4.13 10.76 -15.67
CA GLU A 87 2.76 10.31 -15.39
C GLU A 87 2.68 9.39 -14.17
N ASN A 88 3.81 9.10 -13.50
CA ASN A 88 3.91 8.07 -12.48
C ASN A 88 3.28 6.75 -12.93
N ARG A 89 3.53 6.34 -14.18
CA ARG A 89 2.87 5.18 -14.80
C ARG A 89 3.88 4.15 -15.30
N VAL A 90 3.54 2.88 -15.13
CA VAL A 90 4.32 1.73 -15.64
C VAL A 90 3.41 0.86 -16.49
N ILE A 91 3.86 0.56 -17.70
CA ILE A 91 3.25 -0.43 -18.59
C ILE A 91 4.14 -1.66 -18.59
N TYR A 92 3.59 -2.79 -18.16
CA TYR A 92 4.31 -4.06 -18.06
C TYR A 92 3.54 -5.16 -18.79
N TYR A 93 4.22 -5.90 -19.65
CA TYR A 93 3.63 -7.00 -20.39
C TYR A 93 3.87 -8.34 -19.71
N GLY A 94 2.86 -9.20 -19.78
CA GLY A 94 2.87 -10.54 -19.21
C GLY A 94 3.93 -11.47 -19.80
N ASP A 95 4.07 -12.66 -19.22
CA ASP A 95 5.11 -13.63 -19.58
C ASP A 95 4.69 -14.67 -20.64
N ASN A 96 3.54 -14.47 -21.31
CA ASN A 96 3.12 -15.33 -22.41
C ASN A 96 3.55 -14.78 -23.78
N TYR A 97 4.54 -15.44 -24.40
CA TYR A 97 5.07 -15.07 -25.71
C TYR A 97 4.76 -16.09 -26.81
N LYS A 98 4.16 -17.23 -26.48
CA LYS A 98 4.04 -18.34 -27.43
C LYS A 98 2.79 -19.21 -27.30
N SER A 99 2.21 -19.33 -26.11
CA SER A 99 1.09 -20.25 -25.89
C SER A 99 -0.24 -19.63 -26.31
N LYS A 100 -1.14 -20.44 -26.84
CA LYS A 100 -2.54 -20.04 -27.05
C LYS A 100 -3.26 -19.82 -25.72
N ASN A 101 -2.88 -20.57 -24.69
CA ASN A 101 -3.41 -20.39 -23.34
C ASN A 101 -2.55 -19.34 -22.61
N ILE A 102 -3.17 -18.20 -22.27
CA ILE A 102 -2.48 -17.07 -21.62
C ILE A 102 -1.85 -17.43 -20.26
N TYR A 103 -2.36 -18.45 -19.56
CA TYR A 103 -1.86 -18.85 -18.24
C TYR A 103 -0.80 -19.95 -18.28
N ASP A 104 -0.54 -20.52 -19.46
CA ASP A 104 0.47 -21.55 -19.66
C ASP A 104 1.85 -20.90 -19.84
N THR A 105 2.35 -20.36 -18.73
CA THR A 105 3.62 -19.63 -18.69
C THR A 105 4.59 -20.26 -17.69
N LYS A 106 5.87 -20.31 -18.09
CA LYS A 106 6.94 -21.00 -17.34
C LYS A 106 7.08 -20.51 -15.89
N HIS A 107 6.80 -19.23 -15.65
CA HIS A 107 6.99 -18.57 -14.36
C HIS A 107 5.67 -18.11 -13.72
N ASN A 108 4.53 -18.55 -14.26
CA ASN A 108 3.18 -18.18 -13.81
C ASN A 108 2.95 -16.65 -13.77
N GLY A 109 3.63 -15.89 -14.62
CA GLY A 109 3.57 -14.44 -14.57
C GLY A 109 2.16 -13.90 -14.80
N ASN A 110 1.51 -14.36 -15.86
CA ASN A 110 0.12 -13.99 -16.14
C ASN A 110 -0.88 -14.38 -15.05
N LYS A 111 -0.62 -15.48 -14.31
CA LYS A 111 -1.43 -15.83 -13.14
C LYS A 111 -1.22 -14.84 -11.99
N ASN A 112 0.01 -14.40 -11.74
CA ASN A 112 0.30 -13.39 -10.72
C ASN A 112 -0.31 -12.04 -11.09
N LEU A 113 -0.24 -11.61 -12.36
CA LEU A 113 -0.91 -10.37 -12.81
C LEU A 113 -2.42 -10.46 -12.61
N LYS A 114 -3.05 -11.55 -13.05
CA LYS A 114 -4.49 -11.77 -12.82
C LYS A 114 -4.85 -11.72 -11.33
N PHE A 115 -4.04 -12.32 -10.47
CA PHE A 115 -4.27 -12.28 -9.02
C PHE A 115 -4.15 -10.85 -8.47
N LEU A 116 -3.07 -10.14 -8.81
CA LEU A 116 -2.81 -8.77 -8.32
C LEU A 116 -3.94 -7.81 -8.68
N PHE A 117 -4.29 -7.76 -9.96
CA PHE A 117 -5.31 -6.84 -10.46
C PHE A 117 -6.74 -7.26 -10.08
N GLY A 118 -7.00 -8.56 -9.98
CA GLY A 118 -8.29 -9.07 -9.49
C GLY A 118 -8.53 -8.87 -8.00
N ASN A 119 -7.54 -8.35 -7.25
CA ASN A 119 -7.67 -7.99 -5.85
C ASN A 119 -7.16 -6.57 -5.56
N ALA A 120 -7.04 -5.72 -6.59
CA ALA A 120 -6.45 -4.38 -6.51
C ALA A 120 -7.24 -3.43 -5.58
N ASP A 121 -8.54 -3.70 -5.43
CA ASP A 121 -9.49 -3.01 -4.53
C ASP A 121 -9.43 -3.51 -3.08
N ASN A 122 -8.64 -4.55 -2.78
CA ASN A 122 -8.52 -5.14 -1.45
C ASN A 122 -7.11 -4.92 -0.87
N PRO A 123 -6.93 -3.91 0.01
CA PRO A 123 -5.66 -3.58 0.65
C PRO A 123 -5.00 -4.77 1.34
N TYR A 124 -5.79 -5.63 2.00
CA TYR A 124 -5.29 -6.78 2.77
C TYR A 124 -4.75 -7.91 1.90
N LYS A 125 -5.04 -7.88 0.59
CA LYS A 125 -4.49 -8.80 -0.39
C LYS A 125 -3.37 -8.18 -1.23
N GLN A 126 -3.10 -6.89 -1.04
CA GLN A 126 -1.98 -6.22 -1.67
C GLN A 126 -0.69 -6.53 -0.92
N TYR A 127 0.38 -6.71 -1.68
CA TYR A 127 1.73 -6.83 -1.18
C TYR A 127 2.65 -5.95 -2.03
N PRO A 128 3.81 -5.52 -1.49
CA PRO A 128 4.68 -4.59 -2.20
C PRO A 128 5.20 -5.18 -3.52
N ILE A 129 5.21 -4.34 -4.55
CA ILE A 129 5.73 -4.67 -5.88
C ILE A 129 6.91 -3.74 -6.15
N PHE A 130 8.13 -4.24 -6.02
CA PHE A 130 9.34 -3.48 -6.26
C PHE A 130 9.66 -3.46 -7.76
N LEU A 131 9.90 -2.29 -8.33
CA LEU A 131 10.28 -2.17 -9.72
C LEU A 131 11.76 -1.85 -9.87
N PHE A 132 12.45 -2.70 -10.62
CA PHE A 132 13.78 -2.47 -11.13
C PHE A 132 13.78 -2.43 -12.65
N TYR A 133 14.68 -1.64 -13.22
CA TYR A 133 14.80 -1.54 -14.66
C TYR A 133 16.26 -1.37 -15.10
N HIS A 134 16.50 -1.53 -16.39
CA HIS A 134 17.80 -1.29 -17.01
C HIS A 134 17.67 -0.21 -18.09
N ASP A 135 18.58 0.74 -18.11
CA ASP A 135 18.68 1.79 -19.12
C ASP A 135 20.15 2.07 -19.50
N SER A 136 20.38 3.10 -20.31
CA SER A 136 21.70 3.46 -20.83
C SER A 136 22.73 3.87 -19.77
N ASP A 137 22.31 4.25 -18.57
CA ASP A 137 23.26 4.69 -17.53
C ASP A 137 23.83 3.50 -16.74
N CYS A 138 23.28 2.30 -16.94
CA CYS A 138 23.81 1.07 -16.38
C CYS A 138 25.06 0.62 -17.16
N GLU A 139 26.22 0.58 -16.51
CA GLU A 139 27.48 0.14 -17.12
C GLU A 139 27.42 -1.31 -17.64
N LYS A 140 26.82 -2.22 -16.88
CA LYS A 140 26.66 -3.63 -17.29
C LYS A 140 25.20 -3.94 -17.59
N SER A 141 24.96 -4.79 -18.58
CA SER A 141 23.61 -5.29 -18.94
C SER A 141 22.87 -6.01 -17.81
N SER A 142 23.60 -6.43 -16.77
CA SER A 142 23.06 -7.04 -15.55
C SER A 142 22.84 -6.07 -14.39
N ASP A 143 23.32 -4.82 -14.49
CA ASP A 143 23.04 -3.78 -13.52
C ASP A 143 21.58 -3.33 -13.64
N LEU A 144 21.02 -2.92 -12.51
CA LEU A 144 19.61 -2.56 -12.39
C LEU A 144 19.48 -1.27 -11.60
N LYS A 145 18.63 -0.37 -12.07
CA LYS A 145 18.15 0.78 -11.33
C LYS A 145 16.89 0.45 -10.58
N TYR A 146 16.74 0.99 -9.38
CA TYR A 146 15.48 0.94 -8.67
C TYR A 146 14.58 2.09 -9.14
N ALA A 147 13.36 1.80 -9.57
CA ALA A 147 12.40 2.84 -9.98
C ALA A 147 11.49 3.27 -8.82
N GLY A 148 11.13 2.34 -7.93
CA GLY A 148 10.13 2.58 -6.90
C GLY A 148 9.21 1.38 -6.69
N LEU A 149 8.06 1.64 -6.07
CA LEU A 149 6.99 0.67 -5.85
C LEU A 149 5.90 0.82 -6.91
N CYS A 150 5.43 -0.31 -7.43
CA CYS A 150 4.26 -0.37 -8.30
C CYS A 150 3.01 -0.68 -7.48
N ILE A 151 1.91 -0.02 -7.84
CA ILE A 151 0.58 -0.34 -7.35
C ILE A 151 -0.32 -0.70 -8.55
N PRO A 152 -1.01 -1.85 -8.53
CA PRO A 152 -1.95 -2.19 -9.59
C PRO A 152 -3.00 -1.09 -9.73
N ASN A 153 -3.14 -0.52 -10.93
CA ASN A 153 -4.21 0.42 -11.19
C ASN A 153 -5.52 -0.37 -11.33
N TYR A 154 -6.54 0.01 -10.55
CA TYR A 154 -7.85 -0.66 -10.53
C TYR A 154 -8.92 0.12 -11.32
N LYS A 155 -8.58 1.30 -11.86
CA LYS A 155 -9.45 2.08 -12.77
C LYS A 155 -9.54 1.39 -14.13
N GLU A 156 -10.42 1.90 -15.01
CA GLU A 156 -10.56 1.39 -16.38
C GLU A 156 -9.17 1.25 -17.06
N LEU A 157 -8.93 0.10 -17.68
CA LEU A 157 -7.66 -0.29 -18.33
C LEU A 157 -6.50 -0.69 -17.40
N GLY A 158 -6.75 -1.02 -16.13
CA GLY A 158 -5.73 -1.54 -15.23
C GLY A 158 -4.99 -2.80 -15.74
N LEU A 159 -5.74 -3.82 -16.14
CA LEU A 159 -5.21 -5.04 -16.75
C LEU A 159 -5.99 -5.39 -18.02
N GLU A 160 -5.30 -5.43 -19.15
CA GLU A 160 -5.91 -5.60 -20.46
C GLU A 160 -5.38 -6.84 -21.16
N PHE A 161 -6.23 -7.49 -21.96
CA PHE A 161 -5.77 -8.48 -22.93
C PHE A 161 -5.23 -7.78 -24.16
N VAL A 162 -4.08 -8.26 -24.63
CA VAL A 162 -3.45 -7.81 -25.86
C VAL A 162 -3.09 -9.03 -26.70
N GLU A 163 -3.13 -8.89 -28.02
CA GLU A 163 -2.81 -9.97 -28.94
C GLU A 163 -1.82 -9.50 -30.01
N SER A 164 -0.79 -10.29 -30.27
CA SER A 164 0.16 -10.06 -31.36
C SER A 164 0.54 -11.40 -31.96
N ASN A 165 0.49 -11.52 -33.29
CA ASN A 165 0.81 -12.75 -34.02
C ASN A 165 0.06 -14.00 -33.50
N GLY A 166 -1.22 -13.84 -33.12
CA GLY A 166 -2.07 -14.93 -32.60
C GLY A 166 -1.73 -15.39 -31.18
N VAL A 167 -0.85 -14.69 -30.47
CA VAL A 167 -0.53 -14.94 -29.07
C VAL A 167 -1.16 -13.86 -28.19
N ARG A 168 -2.03 -14.28 -27.27
CA ARG A 168 -2.64 -13.41 -26.25
C ARG A 168 -1.75 -13.26 -25.04
N ASN A 169 -1.63 -12.05 -24.54
CA ASN A 169 -0.87 -11.72 -23.33
C ASN A 169 -1.60 -10.66 -22.50
N TYR A 170 -1.06 -10.36 -21.31
CA TYR A 170 -1.53 -9.24 -20.50
C TYR A 170 -0.71 -7.98 -20.76
N LYS A 171 -1.38 -6.84 -20.72
CA LYS A 171 -0.80 -5.51 -20.58
C LYS A 171 -1.29 -4.95 -19.25
N ALA A 172 -0.38 -4.79 -18.31
CA ALA A 172 -0.66 -4.31 -16.96
C ALA A 172 -0.23 -2.86 -16.81
N ASN A 173 -1.13 -2.01 -16.30
CA ASN A 173 -0.88 -0.61 -15.97
C ASN A 173 -0.75 -0.48 -14.45
N PHE A 174 0.41 -0.05 -13.98
CA PHE A 174 0.66 0.25 -12.58
C PHE A 174 0.86 1.76 -12.37
N THR A 175 0.47 2.23 -11.20
CA THR A 175 0.94 3.51 -10.66
C THR A 175 2.32 3.29 -10.05
N LEU A 176 3.27 4.18 -10.36
CA LEU A 176 4.62 4.19 -9.79
C LEU A 176 4.67 5.16 -8.61
N ILE A 177 5.21 4.69 -7.49
CA ILE A 177 5.53 5.52 -6.34
C ILE A 177 7.03 5.46 -6.12
N GLN A 178 7.68 6.61 -6.30
CA GLN A 178 9.11 6.77 -6.07
C GLN A 178 9.35 6.98 -4.57
N GLU A 179 9.67 5.89 -3.87
CA GLU A 179 9.86 5.87 -2.42
C GLU A 179 11.17 5.21 -2.04
N ILE A 180 11.80 5.75 -0.98
CA ILE A 180 13.00 5.16 -0.41
C ILE A 180 12.60 3.99 0.50
N ILE A 181 13.16 2.81 0.26
CA ILE A 181 12.85 1.61 1.02
C ILE A 181 13.97 1.27 1.99
N ASP A 182 13.59 1.12 3.26
CA ASP A 182 14.43 0.46 4.25
C ASP A 182 14.30 -1.07 4.10
N LEU A 183 15.43 -1.76 3.98
CA LEU A 183 15.46 -3.20 3.77
C LEU A 183 14.93 -4.00 4.98
N GLY A 184 14.83 -3.37 6.17
CA GLY A 184 14.14 -3.93 7.32
C GLY A 184 12.68 -4.32 7.01
N TRP A 185 12.04 -3.63 6.06
CA TRP A 185 10.70 -3.98 5.60
C TRP A 185 10.64 -5.36 4.96
N LEU A 186 11.66 -5.74 4.17
CA LEU A 186 11.69 -7.05 3.52
C LEU A 186 11.74 -8.19 4.53
N GLU A 187 12.43 -8.01 5.65
CA GLU A 187 12.47 -8.99 6.73
C GLU A 187 11.11 -9.15 7.40
N ASP A 188 10.45 -8.05 7.74
CA ASP A 188 9.11 -8.06 8.33
C ASP A 188 8.12 -8.78 7.40
N LEU A 189 8.10 -8.43 6.11
CA LEU A 189 7.26 -9.06 5.09
C LEU A 189 7.55 -10.56 4.95
N GLN A 190 8.83 -10.95 4.91
CA GLN A 190 9.22 -12.37 4.82
C GLN A 190 8.79 -13.17 6.06
N ASN A 191 8.72 -12.53 7.22
CA ASN A 191 8.26 -13.14 8.46
C ASN A 191 6.72 -13.09 8.60
N GLY A 192 6.00 -12.55 7.61
CA GLY A 192 4.55 -12.55 7.56
C GLY A 192 3.89 -11.39 8.30
N ILE A 193 4.66 -10.39 8.72
CA ILE A 193 4.10 -9.14 9.22
C ILE A 193 3.37 -8.47 8.06
N ASN A 194 2.13 -8.03 8.31
CA ASN A 194 1.35 -7.32 7.33
C ASN A 194 2.11 -6.04 6.89
N PRO A 195 2.17 -5.71 5.59
CA PRO A 195 2.83 -4.50 5.11
C PRO A 195 2.47 -3.25 5.92
N PHE A 196 1.19 -3.07 6.29
CA PHE A 196 0.67 -1.90 7.00
C PHE A 196 1.07 -1.81 8.48
N ASP A 197 1.49 -2.93 9.07
CA ASP A 197 1.84 -3.06 10.48
C ASP A 197 3.36 -2.96 10.72
N SER A 198 4.16 -3.01 9.66
CA SER A 198 5.62 -2.85 9.78
C SER A 198 5.99 -1.40 10.03
N ASP A 199 6.89 -1.17 11.00
CA ASP A 199 7.49 0.14 11.26
C ASP A 199 8.30 0.67 10.05
N PHE A 200 8.66 -0.20 9.11
CA PHE A 200 9.43 0.13 7.90
C PHE A 200 8.53 0.38 6.68
N CYS A 201 7.20 0.29 6.81
CA CYS A 201 6.28 0.53 5.70
C CYS A 201 6.40 1.96 5.16
N PRO A 202 6.66 2.16 3.85
CA PRO A 202 6.65 3.49 3.25
C PRO A 202 5.25 4.11 3.33
N LEU A 203 5.18 5.36 3.77
CA LEU A 203 3.90 6.02 4.01
C LEU A 203 3.16 6.32 2.72
N ASN A 204 3.83 6.77 1.64
CA ASN A 204 3.11 7.05 0.40
C ASN A 204 2.57 5.75 -0.20
N TRP A 205 3.29 4.63 -0.07
CA TRP A 205 2.74 3.33 -0.47
C TRP A 205 1.50 2.96 0.33
N LYS A 206 1.57 3.07 1.66
CA LYS A 206 0.41 2.82 2.54
C LYS A 206 -0.78 3.70 2.18
N ASN A 207 -0.58 5.01 2.11
CA ASN A 207 -1.61 5.98 1.76
C ASN A 207 -2.16 5.73 0.37
N SER A 208 -1.35 5.36 -0.62
CA SER A 208 -1.85 5.08 -1.97
C SER A 208 -2.65 3.79 -2.04
N ILE A 209 -2.29 2.75 -1.28
CA ILE A 209 -3.12 1.53 -1.20
C ILE A 209 -4.44 1.84 -0.47
N GLU A 210 -4.40 2.59 0.62
CA GLU A 210 -5.60 3.03 1.35
C GLU A 210 -6.47 3.96 0.49
N ASN A 211 -5.90 4.95 -0.19
CA ASN A 211 -6.62 5.88 -1.06
C ASN A 211 -7.15 5.23 -2.34
N ASN A 212 -6.49 4.20 -2.86
CA ASN A 212 -7.01 3.37 -3.94
C ASN A 212 -8.30 2.60 -3.55
N THR A 213 -8.73 2.66 -2.29
CA THR A 213 -10.05 2.14 -1.86
C THR A 213 -11.10 3.22 -1.61
N ILE A 214 -10.70 4.49 -1.59
CA ILE A 214 -11.61 5.61 -1.33
C ILE A 214 -12.23 6.06 -2.67
N SER A 215 -13.55 5.91 -2.78
CA SER A 215 -14.35 6.33 -3.94
C SER A 215 -14.05 7.76 -4.39
N ASP A 216 -14.04 7.97 -5.72
CA ASP A 216 -13.59 9.15 -6.51
C ASP A 216 -14.07 10.56 -6.06
N MET A 217 -14.93 10.68 -5.05
CA MET A 217 -15.42 11.98 -4.56
C MET A 217 -14.45 12.66 -3.57
N THR A 218 -13.59 11.89 -2.87
CA THR A 218 -12.60 12.41 -1.91
C THR A 218 -11.33 12.96 -2.58
N ILE A 219 -11.00 12.47 -3.79
CA ILE A 219 -9.78 12.86 -4.52
C ILE A 219 -9.79 14.35 -4.89
N LYS A 220 -10.95 14.95 -5.22
CA LYS A 220 -11.02 16.39 -5.50
C LYS A 220 -10.64 17.26 -4.30
N THR A 221 -10.77 16.74 -3.08
CA THR A 221 -10.44 17.49 -1.86
C THR A 221 -8.99 17.28 -1.43
N LEU A 222 -8.44 16.06 -1.59
CA LEU A 222 -7.04 15.75 -1.24
C LEU A 222 -6.03 16.36 -2.22
N VAL A 223 -6.37 16.43 -3.52
CA VAL A 223 -5.52 17.09 -4.53
C VAL A 223 -5.35 18.57 -4.21
N ASN A 224 -6.37 19.23 -3.64
CA ASN A 224 -6.29 20.64 -3.24
C ASN A 224 -5.44 20.87 -1.97
N GLU A 225 -5.25 19.85 -1.13
CA GLU A 225 -4.38 19.92 0.06
C GLU A 225 -2.92 19.60 -0.31
N GLU A 226 -2.66 18.64 -1.21
CA GLU A 226 -1.29 18.36 -1.71
C GLU A 226 -0.70 19.53 -2.50
N ILE A 227 -1.52 20.25 -3.28
CA ILE A 227 -1.09 21.46 -4.02
C ILE A 227 -0.58 22.56 -3.07
N ASN A 228 -1.12 22.67 -1.85
CA ASN A 228 -0.66 23.66 -0.88
C ASN A 228 0.64 23.26 -0.15
N ILE A 229 0.95 21.96 -0.05
CA ILE A 229 2.18 21.46 0.58
C ILE A 229 3.33 21.42 -0.44
N SER A 230 3.04 21.08 -1.70
CA SER A 230 4.04 21.01 -2.78
C SER A 230 4.58 22.37 -3.22
N GLN A 231 3.90 23.48 -2.88
CA GLN A 231 4.37 24.83 -3.25
C GLN A 231 5.60 25.30 -2.44
N ASN A 232 6.02 24.60 -1.39
CA ASN A 232 7.20 24.95 -0.59
C ASN A 232 8.20 23.80 -0.37
N PHE A 233 8.03 22.65 -1.06
CA PHE A 233 8.97 21.53 -0.95
C PHE A 233 10.01 21.57 -2.07
N ASP A 234 11.15 22.16 -1.78
CA ASP A 234 12.32 22.11 -2.65
C ASP A 234 13.12 20.83 -2.40
N SER A 235 13.00 19.87 -3.30
CA SER A 235 13.73 18.58 -3.26
C SER A 235 15.25 18.70 -3.43
N SER A 236 15.75 19.87 -3.80
CA SER A 236 17.20 20.13 -3.94
C SER A 236 17.86 20.63 -2.65
N ASN A 237 17.06 20.97 -1.63
CA ASN A 237 17.55 21.45 -0.34
C ASN A 237 17.52 20.33 0.73
N PRO A 238 18.66 19.94 1.31
CA PRO A 238 18.72 18.91 2.37
C PRO A 238 17.91 19.24 3.63
N GLU A 239 17.79 20.52 4.02
CA GLU A 239 17.08 20.92 5.24
C GLU A 239 15.54 20.84 5.10
N SER A 240 15.01 21.11 3.92
CA SER A 240 13.56 20.98 3.64
C SER A 240 13.15 19.49 3.65
N VAL A 241 14.02 18.63 3.11
CA VAL A 241 13.88 17.16 3.15
C VAL A 241 13.91 16.67 4.60
N GLU A 242 14.86 17.13 5.41
CA GLU A 242 14.97 16.73 6.81
C GLU A 242 13.78 17.21 7.66
N LYS A 243 13.31 18.45 7.45
CA LYS A 243 12.12 18.99 8.14
C LYS A 243 10.83 18.25 7.75
N TYR A 244 10.69 17.87 6.48
CA TYR A 244 9.58 17.05 5.99
C TYR A 244 9.64 15.63 6.57
N ILE A 245 10.83 15.01 6.61
CA ILE A 245 11.07 13.72 7.26
C ILE A 245 10.70 13.78 8.74
N GLN A 246 11.15 14.79 9.49
CA GLN A 246 10.88 14.95 10.91
C GLN A 246 9.39 15.16 11.21
N THR A 247 8.70 15.97 10.41
CA THR A 247 7.26 16.24 10.57
C THR A 247 6.44 14.99 10.28
N THR A 248 6.79 14.27 9.21
CA THR A 248 6.10 13.05 8.80
C THR A 248 6.39 11.88 9.75
N LEU A 249 7.62 11.73 10.26
CA LEU A 249 7.99 10.73 11.29
C LEU A 249 7.26 10.95 12.61
N LYS A 250 7.06 12.21 13.03
CA LYS A 250 6.28 12.54 14.24
C LYS A 250 4.80 12.17 14.09
N ALA A 251 4.21 12.40 12.90
CA ALA A 251 2.84 11.98 12.61
C ALA A 251 2.70 10.45 12.55
N ARG A 252 3.67 9.74 11.93
CA ARG A 252 3.75 8.27 11.81
C ARG A 252 3.79 7.55 13.16
N LYS A 253 4.66 7.98 14.09
CA LYS A 253 4.68 7.46 15.47
C LYS A 253 3.38 7.75 16.21
N GLY A 254 2.74 8.88 15.92
CA GLY A 254 1.47 9.30 16.52
C GLY A 254 0.31 8.36 16.18
N GLN A 255 0.13 7.99 14.91
CA GLN A 255 -1.01 7.17 14.47
C GLN A 255 -0.89 5.70 14.87
N GLY A 256 0.29 5.09 14.75
CA GLY A 256 0.53 3.73 15.24
C GLY A 256 0.37 3.64 16.77
N ALA A 257 0.89 4.63 17.50
CA ALA A 257 0.67 4.74 18.94
C ALA A 257 -0.80 4.98 19.29
N PHE A 258 -1.53 5.77 18.49
CA PHE A 258 -2.96 6.02 18.67
C PHE A 258 -3.76 4.73 18.57
N ARG A 259 -3.61 3.95 17.49
CA ARG A 259 -4.29 2.66 17.32
C ARG A 259 -4.03 1.72 18.50
N LYS A 260 -2.76 1.54 18.87
CA LYS A 260 -2.37 0.65 19.99
C LYS A 260 -2.98 1.11 21.32
N LYS A 261 -2.95 2.41 21.60
CA LYS A 261 -3.55 2.99 22.81
C LYS A 261 -5.07 2.88 22.80
N LEU A 262 -5.70 3.11 21.66
CA LEU A 262 -7.15 3.07 21.51
C LEU A 262 -7.69 1.64 21.68
N LEU A 263 -7.07 0.65 21.03
CA LEU A 263 -7.43 -0.77 21.21
C LEU A 263 -7.32 -1.18 22.69
N LYS A 264 -6.25 -0.77 23.38
CA LYS A 264 -6.10 -1.03 24.82
C LYS A 264 -7.16 -0.31 25.66
N HIS A 265 -7.48 0.94 25.31
CA HIS A 265 -8.48 1.75 26.01
C HIS A 265 -9.92 1.22 25.83
N LYS A 266 -10.24 0.72 24.63
CA LYS A 266 -11.58 0.24 24.23
C LYS A 266 -11.71 -1.28 24.29
N ARG A 267 -10.90 -1.94 25.14
CA ARG A 267 -10.96 -3.39 25.46
C ARG A 267 -10.74 -4.33 24.27
N CYS A 268 -10.14 -3.84 23.19
CA CYS A 268 -9.78 -4.64 22.02
C CYS A 268 -10.96 -5.44 21.44
N GLN A 269 -12.13 -4.79 21.35
CA GLN A 269 -13.32 -5.37 20.74
C GLN A 269 -14.12 -4.32 19.98
N CYS A 270 -14.87 -4.75 18.98
CA CYS A 270 -15.80 -3.88 18.28
C CYS A 270 -16.87 -3.38 19.26
N GLU A 271 -17.09 -2.07 19.28
CA GLU A 271 -18.05 -1.43 20.19
C GLU A 271 -19.52 -1.75 19.85
N LEU A 272 -19.79 -2.36 18.68
CA LEU A 272 -21.13 -2.77 18.25
C LEU A 272 -21.36 -4.29 18.37
N CYS A 273 -20.60 -5.12 17.63
CA CYS A 273 -20.80 -6.58 17.62
C CYS A 273 -19.88 -7.37 18.57
N GLN A 274 -19.01 -6.71 19.32
CA GLN A 274 -18.10 -7.35 20.28
C GLN A 274 -17.08 -8.34 19.70
N VAL A 275 -16.94 -8.42 18.37
CA VAL A 275 -15.81 -9.12 17.73
C VAL A 275 -14.51 -8.64 18.38
N ASN A 276 -13.68 -9.56 18.85
CA ASN A 276 -12.51 -9.25 19.67
C ASN A 276 -11.20 -9.83 19.09
N ILE A 277 -11.20 -10.14 17.78
CA ILE A 277 -10.01 -10.55 17.04
C ILE A 277 -9.28 -9.28 16.61
N PRO A 278 -8.10 -8.95 17.18
CA PRO A 278 -7.46 -7.64 16.97
C PRO A 278 -7.21 -7.29 15.50
N ASP A 279 -6.91 -8.31 14.67
CA ASP A 279 -6.66 -8.16 13.24
C ASP A 279 -7.91 -7.75 12.44
N LEU A 280 -9.10 -7.98 12.99
CA LEU A 280 -10.37 -7.57 12.38
C LEU A 280 -10.88 -6.22 12.91
N LEU A 281 -10.12 -5.59 13.81
CA LEU A 281 -10.49 -4.33 14.44
C LEU A 281 -9.79 -3.14 13.83
N LEU A 282 -10.54 -2.05 13.69
CA LEU A 282 -10.13 -0.78 13.14
C LEU A 282 -10.24 0.30 14.23
N ALA A 283 -9.34 1.27 14.17
CA ALA A 283 -9.34 2.44 15.04
C ALA A 283 -9.92 3.61 14.23
N SER A 284 -11.24 3.68 14.15
CA SER A 284 -11.98 4.69 13.38
C SER A 284 -11.93 6.04 14.08
N HIS A 285 -11.73 7.13 13.33
CA HIS A 285 -11.82 8.48 13.85
C HIS A 285 -13.25 9.01 13.77
N ILE A 286 -13.81 9.44 14.91
CA ILE A 286 -15.18 10.01 14.97
C ILE A 286 -15.26 11.31 14.17
N LYS A 287 -14.32 12.23 14.40
CA LYS A 287 -14.09 13.40 13.54
C LYS A 287 -12.95 13.05 12.60
N PRO A 288 -13.16 13.07 11.28
CA PRO A 288 -12.15 12.70 10.30
C PRO A 288 -10.81 13.39 10.54
N PHE A 289 -9.72 12.64 10.40
CA PHE A 289 -8.37 13.12 10.68
C PHE A 289 -8.04 14.41 9.91
N SER A 290 -8.47 14.53 8.66
CA SER A 290 -8.28 15.73 7.80
C SER A 290 -8.95 17.00 8.33
N LYS A 291 -9.91 16.87 9.26
CA LYS A 291 -10.62 18.00 9.88
C LYS A 291 -10.18 18.25 11.32
N CYS A 292 -9.25 17.44 11.83
CA CYS A 292 -8.76 17.53 13.20
C CYS A 292 -7.63 18.56 13.35
N THR A 293 -7.56 19.22 14.49
CA THR A 293 -6.32 19.87 14.93
C THR A 293 -5.27 18.83 15.32
N ALA A 294 -4.00 19.22 15.43
CA ALA A 294 -2.93 18.32 15.84
C ALA A 294 -3.20 17.62 17.18
N GLN A 295 -3.93 18.25 18.09
CA GLN A 295 -4.32 17.63 19.37
C GLN A 295 -5.48 16.64 19.21
N GLU A 296 -6.48 16.99 18.39
CA GLU A 296 -7.67 16.15 18.15
C GLU A 296 -7.33 14.87 17.37
N ALA A 297 -6.34 14.94 16.49
CA ALA A 297 -5.86 13.84 15.64
C ALA A 297 -5.39 12.62 16.44
N TYR A 298 -4.93 12.83 17.68
CA TYR A 298 -4.38 11.80 18.57
C TYR A 298 -5.13 11.70 19.91
N ASP A 299 -6.26 12.40 20.05
CA ASP A 299 -7.12 12.30 21.23
C ASP A 299 -7.87 10.97 21.19
N LEU A 300 -7.68 10.10 22.19
CA LEU A 300 -8.38 8.81 22.28
C LEU A 300 -9.91 8.96 22.33
N ASN A 301 -10.41 10.12 22.74
CA ASN A 301 -11.85 10.44 22.71
C ASN A 301 -12.36 10.74 21.29
N ASN A 302 -11.48 10.84 20.30
CA ASN A 302 -11.84 10.94 18.89
C ASN A 302 -11.81 9.57 18.19
N GLY A 303 -11.73 8.47 18.94
CA GLY A 303 -11.57 7.13 18.38
C GLY A 303 -12.68 6.17 18.78
N LEU A 304 -13.11 5.35 17.83
CA LEU A 304 -13.91 4.14 18.06
C LEU A 304 -13.12 2.90 17.67
N VAL A 305 -13.42 1.77 18.32
CA VAL A 305 -12.95 0.46 17.88
C VAL A 305 -14.10 -0.28 17.21
N LEU A 306 -13.98 -0.52 15.91
CA LEU A 306 -15.02 -1.12 15.08
C LEU A 306 -14.47 -2.31 14.30
N CYS A 307 -15.32 -3.26 13.92
CA CYS A 307 -14.94 -4.27 12.92
C CYS A 307 -15.03 -3.68 11.51
N ALA A 308 -14.45 -4.37 10.51
CA ALA A 308 -14.42 -3.91 9.12
C ALA A 308 -15.79 -3.46 8.57
N THR A 309 -16.85 -4.20 8.85
CA THR A 309 -18.20 -3.86 8.38
C THR A 309 -18.74 -2.58 9.02
N HIS A 310 -18.61 -2.48 10.35
CA HIS A 310 -19.15 -1.35 11.10
C HIS A 310 -18.36 -0.07 10.90
N ASP A 311 -17.04 -0.18 10.77
CA ASP A 311 -16.17 0.91 10.37
C ASP A 311 -16.58 1.49 9.02
N ALA A 312 -16.75 0.63 8.01
CA ALA A 312 -17.18 1.06 6.69
C ALA A 312 -18.57 1.74 6.68
N LEU A 313 -19.50 1.26 7.51
CA LEU A 313 -20.81 1.90 7.66
C LEU A 313 -20.71 3.25 8.36
N PHE A 314 -19.87 3.37 9.38
CA PHE A 314 -19.70 4.58 10.17
C PHE A 314 -18.96 5.66 9.36
N ASP A 315 -17.80 5.34 8.81
CA ASP A 315 -16.95 6.27 8.05
C ASP A 315 -17.65 6.82 6.80
N LYS A 316 -18.51 6.02 6.17
CA LYS A 316 -19.33 6.45 5.02
C LYS A 316 -20.62 7.16 5.43
N GLY A 317 -20.88 7.32 6.72
CA GLY A 317 -22.04 8.04 7.24
C GLY A 317 -23.37 7.28 7.17
N TYR A 318 -23.37 5.97 6.88
CA TYR A 318 -24.58 5.15 6.88
C TYR A 318 -25.06 4.85 8.30
N ILE A 319 -24.16 4.81 9.27
CA ILE A 319 -24.50 4.78 10.69
C ILE A 319 -23.78 5.90 11.44
N SER A 320 -24.35 6.33 12.55
CA SER A 320 -23.73 7.24 13.51
C SER A 320 -24.31 6.97 14.90
N PHE A 321 -24.01 7.82 15.89
CA PHE A 321 -24.56 7.70 17.23
C PHE A 321 -25.04 9.04 17.75
N ASN A 322 -26.17 9.05 18.46
CA ASN A 322 -26.61 10.24 19.17
C ASN A 322 -25.72 10.50 20.41
N THR A 323 -25.94 11.60 21.12
CA THR A 323 -25.14 11.96 22.30
C THR A 323 -25.29 11.04 23.51
N ASP A 324 -26.25 10.11 23.46
CA ASP A 324 -26.49 9.07 24.47
C ASP A 324 -25.98 7.70 24.01
N GLY A 325 -25.27 7.66 22.87
CA GLY A 325 -24.67 6.45 22.32
C GLY A 325 -25.64 5.53 21.57
N LYS A 326 -26.91 5.91 21.40
CA LYS A 326 -27.86 5.15 20.58
C LYS A 326 -27.49 5.28 19.11
N ILE A 327 -27.48 4.16 18.39
CA ILE A 327 -27.21 4.16 16.96
C ILE A 327 -28.26 4.98 16.20
N LEU A 328 -27.78 5.66 15.18
CA LEU A 328 -28.55 6.35 14.16
C LEU A 328 -28.25 5.64 12.85
N ILE A 329 -29.28 5.10 12.20
CA ILE A 329 -29.13 4.38 10.93
C ILE A 329 -29.72 5.25 9.83
N SER A 330 -28.99 5.42 8.73
CA SER A 330 -29.44 6.15 7.55
C SER A 330 -30.59 5.41 6.86
N ASN A 331 -31.56 6.12 6.31
CA ASN A 331 -32.69 5.50 5.59
C ASN A 331 -32.25 4.83 4.28
N LEU A 332 -31.01 5.05 3.85
CA LEU A 332 -30.38 4.33 2.75
C LEU A 332 -30.13 2.84 3.05
N ILE A 333 -30.13 2.43 4.32
CA ILE A 333 -30.09 1.02 4.70
C ILE A 333 -31.52 0.50 4.90
N ASN A 334 -31.97 -0.37 4.01
CA ASN A 334 -33.24 -1.10 4.20
C ASN A 334 -33.15 -2.01 5.44
N THR A 335 -34.24 -2.11 6.21
CA THR A 335 -34.35 -2.94 7.41
C THR A 335 -34.03 -4.41 7.15
N ASP A 336 -34.27 -4.91 5.94
CA ASP A 336 -33.94 -6.30 5.57
C ASP A 336 -32.43 -6.59 5.56
N LEU A 337 -31.58 -5.54 5.51
CA LEU A 337 -30.13 -5.66 5.54
C LEU A 337 -29.54 -5.56 6.95
N TYR A 338 -30.37 -5.33 7.98
CA TYR A 338 -29.90 -5.14 9.35
C TYR A 338 -29.17 -6.37 9.87
N ASP A 339 -29.72 -7.56 9.62
CA ASP A 339 -29.10 -8.84 10.00
C ASP A 339 -27.77 -9.06 9.27
N ASN A 340 -27.68 -8.69 7.98
CA ASN A 340 -26.46 -8.84 7.19
C ASN A 340 -25.31 -7.99 7.73
N PHE A 341 -25.63 -6.81 8.25
CA PHE A 341 -24.65 -5.89 8.82
C PHE A 341 -24.49 -6.06 10.33
N ASN A 342 -25.28 -6.94 10.94
CA ASN A 342 -25.37 -7.09 12.39
C ASN A 342 -25.56 -5.73 13.07
N ILE A 343 -26.55 -4.97 12.59
CA ILE A 343 -26.98 -3.69 13.15
C ILE A 343 -28.48 -3.70 13.43
N ASP A 344 -28.93 -2.99 14.45
CA ASP A 344 -30.35 -2.77 14.70
C ASP A 344 -30.56 -1.46 15.50
N ASN A 345 -31.80 -0.97 15.57
CA ASN A 345 -32.14 0.30 16.23
C ASN A 345 -31.99 0.31 17.76
N THR A 346 -31.69 -0.83 18.38
CA THR A 346 -31.45 -1.00 19.82
C THR A 346 -29.96 -0.88 20.18
N LEU A 347 -29.06 -1.01 19.20
CA LEU A 347 -27.61 -0.94 19.44
C LEU A 347 -27.18 0.38 20.05
N ARG A 348 -26.23 0.25 20.99
CA ARG A 348 -25.70 1.34 21.78
C ARG A 348 -24.21 1.18 22.01
N ILE A 349 -23.48 2.28 21.92
CA ILE A 349 -22.08 2.39 22.35
C ILE A 349 -21.99 3.27 23.60
N ASN A 350 -20.91 3.13 24.37
CA ASN A 350 -20.67 4.00 25.50
C ASN A 350 -19.95 5.28 25.05
N ILE A 351 -20.62 6.43 25.13
CA ILE A 351 -20.05 7.74 24.77
C ILE A 351 -19.81 8.57 26.03
N ASN A 352 -18.55 8.85 26.32
CA ASN A 352 -18.13 9.73 27.39
C ASN A 352 -18.31 11.22 27.03
N PRO A 353 -18.31 12.15 28.00
CA PRO A 353 -18.55 13.57 27.74
C PRO A 353 -17.59 14.22 26.73
N LYS A 354 -16.34 13.76 26.64
CA LYS A 354 -15.34 14.29 25.70
C LYS A 354 -15.55 13.76 24.28
N GLU A 355 -16.03 12.53 24.12
CA GLU A 355 -16.40 11.92 22.83
C GLU A 355 -17.61 12.64 22.19
N LYS A 356 -18.53 13.16 23.01
CA LYS A 356 -19.75 13.84 22.52
C LYS A 356 -19.46 14.99 21.55
N LYS A 357 -18.36 15.74 21.73
CA LYS A 357 -18.02 16.86 20.83
C LYS A 357 -17.69 16.36 19.41
N TYR A 358 -16.99 15.22 19.31
CA TYR A 358 -16.65 14.60 18.03
C TYR A 358 -17.88 13.95 17.41
N MET A 359 -18.72 13.29 18.23
CA MET A 359 -19.94 12.66 17.73
C MET A 359 -20.93 13.70 17.17
N LYS A 360 -21.02 14.88 17.79
CA LYS A 360 -21.77 16.02 17.24
C LYS A 360 -21.24 16.46 15.87
N TYR A 361 -19.93 16.45 15.68
CA TYR A 361 -19.31 16.74 14.39
C TYR A 361 -19.71 15.68 13.35
N HIS A 362 -19.54 14.40 13.68
CA HIS A 362 -19.91 13.28 12.80
C HIS A 362 -21.37 13.35 12.36
N ASN A 363 -22.29 13.55 13.32
CA ASN A 363 -23.73 13.70 13.05
C ASN A 363 -24.10 14.89 12.15
N LYS A 364 -23.27 15.93 12.11
CA LYS A 364 -23.52 17.14 11.34
C LYS A 364 -22.88 17.11 9.95
N HIS A 365 -21.71 16.48 9.83
CA HIS A 365 -20.84 16.61 8.66
C HIS A 365 -20.59 15.31 7.91
N VAL A 366 -20.84 14.15 8.53
CA VAL A 366 -20.55 12.83 7.95
C VAL A 366 -21.82 12.01 7.80
N PHE A 367 -22.67 11.97 8.84
CA PHE A 367 -23.90 11.16 8.84
C PHE A 367 -24.92 11.58 7.76
N ILE A 368 -25.41 10.60 7.00
CA ILE A 368 -26.37 10.79 5.92
C ILE A 368 -27.80 10.63 6.45
N LYS A 369 -28.54 11.75 6.53
CA LYS A 369 -29.88 11.80 7.13
C LYS A 369 -31.06 11.47 6.20
N THR A 370 -30.81 11.31 4.90
CA THR A 370 -31.87 11.16 3.88
C THR A 370 -32.41 9.76 3.80
#